data_AF-J2G353-F1
#
_entry.id   AF-J2G353-F1
#
_cell.length_a   1.000
_cell.length_b   1.000
_cell.length_c   1.000
_cell.angle_alpha   90.00
_cell.angle_beta   90.00
_cell.angle_gamma   90.00
#
_symmetry.space_group_name_H-M   'P 1'
#
loop_
_entity.id
_entity.type
_entity.pdbx_description
1 polymer ?
#
loop_
_entity_poly.entity_id
_entity_poly.type
_entity_poly.pdbx_seq_one_letter_code
_entity_poly.pdbx_strand_id
1 'polypeptide(L)'
;MARSSPTDFMKLAHDSYWLWAESMMVVGMRTTDMMTGRGSERENRLMVAEKMKAGAELAVMLSTGGMISPEKTAQKAVSHYRRKVTANRKRLSKKK
;
A
#
# COMPACT_ATOMS: atom_id res chain seq x y z
N MET A 1 28.29 -2.29 -7.11
CA MET A 1 27.11 -1.55 -6.58
C MET A 1 26.92 -0.30 -7.43
N ALA A 2 25.79 -0.19 -8.16
CA ALA A 2 25.46 1.06 -8.84
C ALA A 2 25.11 2.12 -7.77
N ARG A 3 25.73 3.30 -7.84
CA ARG A 3 25.41 4.41 -6.93
C ARG A 3 24.00 4.93 -7.24
N SER A 4 23.21 5.10 -6.19
CA SER A 4 21.85 5.63 -6.23
C SER A 4 21.88 7.12 -6.60
N SER A 5 21.03 7.55 -7.53
CA SER A 5 20.95 8.96 -7.93
C SER A 5 20.11 9.77 -6.93
N PRO A 6 20.41 11.06 -6.68
CA PRO A 6 19.51 11.96 -5.93
C PRO A 6 18.07 11.95 -6.46
N THR A 7 17.87 11.76 -7.76
CA THR A 7 16.55 11.66 -8.39
C THR A 7 15.78 10.41 -7.95
N ASP A 8 16.45 9.27 -7.74
CA ASP A 8 15.81 8.01 -7.31
C ASP A 8 15.30 8.12 -5.87
N PHE A 9 16.05 8.81 -5.01
CA PHE A 9 15.65 9.08 -3.64
C PHE A 9 14.44 10.02 -3.58
N MET A 10 14.48 11.14 -4.32
CA MET A 10 13.35 12.08 -4.38
C MET A 10 12.08 11.40 -4.90
N LYS A 11 12.20 10.55 -5.92
CA LYS A 11 11.08 9.75 -6.42
C LYS A 11 10.53 8.80 -5.36
N LEU A 12 11.40 8.07 -4.66
CA LEU A 12 10.99 7.17 -3.58
C LEU A 12 10.28 7.93 -2.46
N ALA A 13 10.79 9.09 -2.06
CA ALA A 13 10.19 9.93 -1.03
C ALA A 13 8.78 10.41 -1.45
N HIS A 14 8.66 10.93 -2.67
CA HIS A 14 7.38 11.33 -3.26
C HIS A 14 6.39 10.16 -3.30
N ASP A 15 6.83 8.99 -3.77
CA ASP A 15 5.96 7.84 -3.91
C ASP A 15 5.50 7.29 -2.56
N SER A 16 6.38 7.35 -1.55
CA SER A 16 6.09 6.97 -0.17
C SER A 16 5.13 7.94 0.51
N TYR A 17 5.31 9.25 0.29
CA TYR A 17 4.41 10.28 0.82
C TYR A 17 2.98 10.08 0.31
N TRP A 18 2.83 9.85 -1.00
CA TRP A 18 1.51 9.58 -1.59
C TRP A 18 0.91 8.25 -1.13
N LEU A 19 1.74 7.21 -0.96
CA LEU A 19 1.27 5.96 -0.34
C LEU A 19 0.73 6.21 1.06
N TRP A 20 1.44 6.99 1.88
CA TRP A 20 1.01 7.37 3.22
C TRP A 20 -0.30 8.15 3.20
N ALA A 21 -0.40 9.19 2.37
CA ALA A 21 -1.61 9.99 2.24
C ALA A 21 -2.82 9.14 1.81
N GLU A 22 -2.65 8.26 0.82
CA GLU A 22 -3.73 7.36 0.37
C GLU A 22 -4.12 6.34 1.45
N SER A 23 -3.15 5.87 2.23
CA SER A 23 -3.40 4.99 3.37
C SER A 23 -4.21 5.69 4.46
N MET A 24 -3.90 6.96 4.77
CA MET A 24 -4.67 7.76 5.72
C MET A 24 -6.11 7.98 5.25
N MET A 25 -6.33 8.20 3.95
CA MET A 25 -7.70 8.27 3.39
C MET A 25 -8.47 6.96 3.58
N VAL A 26 -7.85 5.81 3.32
CA VAL A 26 -8.47 4.51 3.55
C VAL A 26 -8.82 4.30 5.02
N VAL A 27 -7.90 4.64 5.93
CA VAL A 27 -8.16 4.56 7.38
C VAL A 27 -9.33 5.46 7.77
N GLY A 28 -9.33 6.73 7.35
CA GLY A 28 -10.40 7.68 7.64
C GLY A 28 -11.77 7.21 7.15
N MET A 29 -11.86 6.75 5.89
CA MET A 29 -13.13 6.23 5.34
C MET A 29 -13.66 5.04 6.15
N ARG A 30 -12.79 4.11 6.56
CA ARG A 30 -13.21 2.96 7.36
C ARG A 30 -13.64 3.34 8.76
N THR A 31 -12.92 4.25 9.39
CA THR A 31 -13.30 4.77 10.71
C THR A 31 -14.68 5.41 10.63
N THR A 32 -14.96 6.20 9.59
CA THR A 32 -16.29 6.78 9.36
C THR A 32 -17.35 5.72 9.12
N ASP A 33 -17.08 4.71 8.29
CA ASP A 33 -18.01 3.59 8.05
C ASP A 33 -18.37 2.92 9.39
N MET A 34 -17.37 2.56 10.20
CA MET A 34 -17.56 1.96 11.52
C MET A 34 -18.37 2.86 12.48
N MET A 35 -18.05 4.16 12.55
CA MET A 35 -18.74 5.11 13.42
C MET A 35 -20.19 5.35 13.00
N THR A 36 -20.48 5.29 11.70
CA THR A 36 -21.82 5.56 11.15
C THR A 36 -22.67 4.29 10.98
N GLY A 37 -22.14 3.12 11.37
CA GLY A 37 -22.78 1.83 11.14
C GLY A 37 -22.86 1.46 9.65
N ARG A 38 -22.11 2.14 8.79
CA ARG A 38 -22.00 1.85 7.36
C ARG A 38 -20.90 0.80 7.14
N GLY A 39 -20.97 0.08 6.02
CA GLY A 39 -20.03 -0.99 5.68
C GLY A 39 -20.53 -2.40 6.00
N SER A 40 -19.64 -3.38 5.90
CA SER A 40 -19.99 -4.80 6.04
C SER A 40 -18.87 -5.51 6.80
N GLU A 41 -19.23 -6.30 7.81
CA GLU A 41 -18.25 -7.10 8.56
C GLU A 41 -17.43 -8.01 7.64
N ARG A 42 -18.10 -8.63 6.65
CA ARG A 42 -17.45 -9.44 5.61
C ARG A 42 -16.40 -8.63 4.84
N GLU A 43 -16.73 -7.39 4.48
CA GLU A 43 -15.78 -6.49 3.81
C GLU A 43 -14.60 -6.13 4.71
N ASN A 44 -14.87 -5.82 5.98
CA ASN A 44 -13.82 -5.50 6.94
C ASN A 44 -12.83 -6.66 7.09
N ARG A 45 -13.33 -7.90 7.19
CA ARG A 45 -12.50 -9.11 7.20
C ARG A 45 -11.71 -9.30 5.91
N LEU A 46 -12.35 -9.14 4.74
CA LEU A 46 -11.66 -9.21 3.44
C LEU A 46 -10.52 -8.21 3.36
N MET A 47 -10.73 -6.98 3.80
CA MET A 47 -9.73 -5.93 3.76
C MET A 47 -8.54 -6.17 4.69
N VAL A 48 -8.74 -6.86 5.82
CA VAL A 48 -7.64 -7.29 6.70
C VAL A 48 -6.86 -8.43 6.04
N ALA A 49 -7.56 -9.41 5.47
CA ALA A 49 -6.93 -10.50 4.73
C ALA A 49 -6.09 -9.98 3.56
N GLU A 50 -6.56 -8.97 2.83
CA GLU A 50 -5.80 -8.30 1.78
C GLU A 50 -4.53 -7.62 2.29
N LYS A 51 -4.54 -7.00 3.48
CA LYS A 51 -3.34 -6.42 4.10
C LYS A 51 -2.31 -7.50 4.41
N MET A 52 -2.73 -8.60 5.02
CA MET A 52 -1.87 -9.74 5.33
C MET A 52 -1.29 -10.37 4.06
N LYS A 53 -2.15 -10.57 3.04
CA LYS A 53 -1.73 -11.08 1.74
C LYS A 53 -0.70 -10.16 1.08
N ALA A 54 -0.91 -8.84 1.10
CA ALA A 54 0.05 -7.89 0.53
C ALA A 54 1.42 -7.96 1.21
N GLY A 55 1.45 -8.12 2.53
CA GLY A 55 2.70 -8.32 3.29
C GLY A 55 3.41 -9.64 2.92
N ALA A 56 2.66 -10.74 2.82
CA ALA A 56 3.19 -12.03 2.39
C ALA A 56 3.72 -11.97 0.94
N GLU A 57 2.98 -11.36 0.02
CA GLU A 57 3.40 -11.14 -1.37
C GLU A 57 4.70 -10.33 -1.43
N LEU A 58 4.84 -9.29 -0.60
CA LEU A 58 6.08 -8.52 -0.50
C LEU A 58 7.24 -9.37 0.04
N ALA A 59 7.03 -10.13 1.10
CA ALA A 59 8.07 -10.99 1.68
C ALA A 59 8.57 -12.01 0.64
N VAL A 60 7.66 -12.66 -0.08
CA VAL A 60 8.01 -13.55 -1.19
C VAL A 60 8.79 -12.81 -2.25
N MET A 61 8.30 -11.66 -2.72
CA MET A 61 8.98 -10.84 -3.75
C MET A 61 10.41 -10.46 -3.34
N LEU A 62 10.63 -10.12 -2.07
CA LEU A 62 11.95 -9.78 -1.54
C LEU A 62 12.87 -11.01 -1.45
N SER A 63 12.32 -12.16 -1.05
CA SER A 63 13.08 -13.41 -0.92
C SER A 63 13.50 -14.03 -2.26
N THR A 64 12.66 -13.91 -3.31
CA THR A 64 12.90 -14.55 -4.61
C THR A 64 13.43 -13.61 -5.69
N GLY A 65 13.23 -12.30 -5.53
CA GLY A 65 13.41 -11.33 -6.62
C GLY A 65 14.80 -10.74 -6.81
N GLY A 66 15.78 -11.09 -5.97
CA GLY A 66 17.13 -10.52 -5.97
C GLY A 66 17.17 -9.02 -5.64
N MET A 67 17.92 -8.63 -4.62
CA MET A 67 18.09 -7.21 -4.29
C MET A 67 19.11 -6.56 -5.23
N ILE A 68 18.66 -5.68 -6.12
CA ILE A 68 19.55 -4.94 -7.04
C ILE A 68 20.27 -3.79 -6.29
N SER A 69 19.49 -2.99 -5.55
CA SER A 69 19.94 -1.99 -4.58
C SER A 69 18.86 -1.78 -3.52
N PRO A 70 19.19 -1.22 -2.34
CA PRO A 70 18.21 -0.90 -1.30
C PRO A 70 17.05 -0.01 -1.80
N GLU A 71 17.36 1.02 -2.59
CA GLU A 71 16.39 2.00 -3.09
C GLU A 71 15.46 1.40 -4.12
N LYS A 72 15.98 0.63 -5.08
CA LYS A 72 15.14 -0.06 -6.07
C LYS A 72 14.24 -1.10 -5.42
N THR A 73 14.74 -1.76 -4.38
CA THR A 73 13.97 -2.70 -3.57
C THR A 73 12.85 -1.97 -2.82
N ALA A 74 13.15 -0.83 -2.20
CA ALA A 74 12.15 0.02 -1.54
C ALA A 74 11.11 0.57 -2.53
N GLN A 75 11.53 1.02 -3.71
CA GLN A 75 10.61 1.48 -4.77
C GLN A 75 9.64 0.37 -5.21
N LYS A 76 10.12 -0.86 -5.36
CA LYS A 76 9.26 -2.03 -5.64
C LYS A 76 8.25 -2.27 -4.52
N ALA A 77 8.69 -2.21 -3.26
CA ALA A 77 7.82 -2.39 -2.10
C ALA A 77 6.73 -1.31 -2.02
N VAL A 78 7.10 -0.03 -2.19
CA VAL A 78 6.16 1.10 -2.22
C VAL A 78 5.16 0.94 -3.37
N SER A 79 5.65 0.61 -4.57
CA SER A 79 4.79 0.39 -5.75
C SER A 79 3.78 -0.74 -5.54
N HIS A 80 4.20 -1.83 -4.89
CA HIS A 80 3.34 -2.95 -4.54
C HIS A 80 2.22 -2.51 -3.60
N TYR A 81 2.55 -1.86 -2.49
CA TYR A 81 1.55 -1.39 -1.54
C TYR A 81 0.60 -0.34 -2.13
N ARG A 82 1.10 0.60 -2.94
CA ARG A 82 0.26 1.61 -3.60
C ARG A 82 -0.86 0.99 -4.42
N ARG A 83 -0.55 -0.01 -5.25
CA ARG A 83 -1.58 -0.70 -6.05
C ARG A 83 -2.69 -1.27 -5.17
N LYS A 84 -2.35 -1.87 -4.04
CA LYS A 84 -3.31 -2.48 -3.10
C LYS A 84 -4.13 -1.41 -2.37
N VAL A 85 -3.49 -0.34 -1.90
CA VAL A 85 -4.16 0.78 -1.21
C VAL A 85 -5.11 1.51 -2.16
N THR A 86 -4.69 1.80 -3.39
CA THR A 86 -5.55 2.41 -4.41
C THR A 86 -6.77 1.55 -4.74
N ALA A 87 -6.58 0.24 -4.88
CA ALA A 87 -7.70 -0.69 -5.10
C ALA A 87 -8.70 -0.65 -3.94
N ASN A 88 -8.20 -0.58 -2.71
CA ASN A 88 -9.02 -0.48 -1.51
C ASN A 88 -9.79 0.85 -1.45
N ARG A 89 -9.12 1.98 -1.70
CA ARG A 89 -9.74 3.31 -1.74
C ARG A 89 -10.87 3.36 -2.77
N LYS A 90 -10.61 2.88 -4.00
CA LYS A 90 -11.61 2.82 -5.07
C LYS A 90 -12.83 1.97 -4.69
N ARG A 91 -12.63 0.91 -3.92
CA ARG A 91 -13.73 0.03 -3.49
C ARG A 91 -14.57 0.69 -2.38
N LEU A 92 -13.93 1.35 -1.42
CA LEU A 92 -14.62 2.13 -0.38
C LEU A 92 -15.42 3.27 -1.00
N SER A 93 -14.85 4.01 -1.95
CA SER A 93 -15.55 5.12 -2.61
C SER A 93 -16.77 4.68 -3.43
N LYS A 94 -16.83 3.40 -3.85
CA LYS A 94 -17.95 2.84 -4.61
C LYS A 94 -19.09 2.31 -3.73
N LYS A 95 -18.85 2.08 -2.43
CA LYS A 95 -19.85 1.55 -1.49
C LYS A 95 -20.73 2.64 -0.85
N LYS A 96 -20.89 3.80 -1.51
CA LYS A 96 -21.86 4.81 -1.08
C LYS A 96 -23.28 4.28 -1.22
#